data_AF-A0A6C0B9V6-F1
#
_entry.id   AF-A0A6C0B9V6-F1
#
_cell.length_a   1.000
_cell.length_b   1.000
_cell.length_c   1.000
_cell.angle_alpha   90.00
_cell.angle_beta   90.00
_cell.angle_gamma   90.00
#
_symmetry.space_group_name_H-M   'P 1'
#
loop_
_entity.id
_entity.type
_entity.pdbx_description
1 polymer ?
#
loop_
_entity_poly.entity_id
_entity_poly.type
_entity_poly.pdbx_seq_one_letter_code
_entity_poly.pdbx_strand_id
1 'polypeptide(L)'
;MSTIFNILNSGSGAYTINGVNNGNITLIRGNTYSLVINASGHPFWIQTVSGGYSSNNIYSSGITNNGTQNGTITFVVSNNTPDTLYYACRFHSSMQGRIIITNPTITKTPRISMGSLYSNNAQVFYKPHTLAPGGIGGVRNYRLKSRKT
;
A
#
# COMPACT_ATOMS: atom_id res chain seq x y z
N MET A 1 4.97 -11.37 -2.88
CA MET A 1 6.28 -11.53 -2.21
C MET A 1 6.07 -11.11 -0.75
N SER A 2 6.27 -12.01 0.23
CA SER A 2 6.15 -11.64 1.65
C SER A 2 7.33 -10.75 2.04
N THR A 3 7.08 -9.63 2.72
CA THR A 3 8.16 -8.77 3.22
C THR A 3 8.54 -9.23 4.63
N ILE A 4 9.86 -9.38 4.87
CA ILE A 4 10.41 -9.89 6.13
C ILE A 4 10.99 -8.73 6.97
N PHE A 5 10.70 -8.73 8.27
CA PHE A 5 11.37 -7.92 9.27
C PHE A 5 12.18 -8.81 10.20
N ASN A 6 13.47 -8.54 10.35
CA ASN A 6 14.34 -9.21 11.32
C ASN A 6 14.32 -8.42 12.63
N ILE A 7 13.89 -9.08 13.71
CA ILE A 7 13.73 -8.47 15.03
C ILE A 7 14.61 -9.22 16.03
N LEU A 8 15.60 -8.52 16.58
CA LEU A 8 16.49 -9.05 17.63
C LEU A 8 16.37 -8.17 18.88
N ASN A 9 16.97 -8.61 19.99
CA ASN A 9 17.15 -7.77 21.19
C ASN A 9 18.57 -7.16 21.24
N SER A 10 18.67 -5.96 21.78
CA SER A 10 19.92 -5.33 22.21
C SER A 10 19.88 -5.17 23.73
N GLY A 11 20.39 -6.20 24.43
CA GLY A 11 20.20 -6.34 25.87
C GLY A 11 18.73 -6.25 26.27
N SER A 12 18.45 -5.62 27.41
CA SER A 12 17.09 -5.27 27.87
C SER A 12 16.64 -3.88 27.44
N GLY A 13 17.44 -3.17 26.63
CA GLY A 13 17.21 -1.76 26.31
C GLY A 13 16.33 -1.53 25.10
N ALA A 14 16.46 -2.35 24.05
CA ALA A 14 15.75 -2.15 22.79
C ALA A 14 15.52 -3.45 22.00
N TYR A 15 14.49 -3.46 21.17
CA TYR A 15 14.46 -4.34 20.00
C TYR A 15 15.24 -3.69 18.86
N THR A 16 15.96 -4.46 18.05
CA THR A 16 16.49 -3.97 16.77
C THR A 16 15.54 -4.41 15.66
N ILE A 17 14.93 -3.45 14.97
CA ILE A 17 14.09 -3.69 13.80
C ILE A 17 14.95 -3.48 12.57
N ASN A 18 15.31 -4.56 11.88
CA ASN A 18 16.28 -4.54 10.77
C ASN A 18 17.58 -3.77 11.14
N GLY A 19 18.06 -3.96 12.36
CA GLY A 19 19.28 -3.31 12.88
C GLY A 19 19.06 -1.93 13.53
N VAL A 20 17.85 -1.36 13.49
CA VAL A 20 17.56 -0.05 14.10
C VAL A 20 16.95 -0.24 15.49
N ASN A 21 17.59 0.30 16.52
CA ASN A 21 17.08 0.28 17.89
C ASN A 21 15.71 0.96 17.98
N ASN A 22 14.71 0.21 18.47
CA ASN A 22 13.31 0.59 18.58
C ASN A 22 12.76 1.25 17.29
N GLY A 23 13.21 0.74 16.14
CA GLY A 23 12.82 1.25 14.83
C GLY A 23 11.32 1.11 14.56
N ASN A 24 10.77 1.99 13.73
CA ASN A 24 9.38 1.87 13.31
C ASN A 24 9.22 0.74 12.30
N ILE A 25 8.12 0.00 12.38
CA ILE A 25 7.70 -0.97 11.37
C ILE A 25 6.66 -0.29 10.50
N THR A 26 6.86 -0.23 9.18
CA THR A 26 5.87 0.32 8.25
C THR A 26 5.30 -0.80 7.39
N LEU A 27 3.98 -0.95 7.44
CA LEU A 27 3.23 -2.00 6.75
C LEU A 27 2.20 -1.37 5.81
N ILE A 28 1.84 -2.09 4.76
CA ILE A 28 0.87 -1.65 3.75
C ILE A 28 -0.35 -2.56 3.84
N ARG A 29 -1.55 -1.96 3.86
CA ARG A 29 -2.82 -2.71 3.81
C ARG A 29 -2.90 -3.60 2.58
N GLY A 30 -3.49 -4.78 2.76
CA GLY A 30 -3.64 -5.82 1.74
C GLY A 30 -2.46 -6.78 1.66
N ASN A 31 -1.37 -6.55 2.39
CA ASN A 31 -0.19 -7.40 2.38
C ASN A 31 -0.09 -8.29 3.62
N THR A 32 0.68 -9.37 3.47
CA THR A 32 1.11 -10.25 4.56
C THR A 32 2.60 -10.08 4.81
N TYR A 33 2.96 -9.98 6.09
CA TYR A 33 4.33 -9.77 6.56
C TYR A 33 4.77 -10.89 7.48
N SER A 34 6.08 -11.14 7.49
CA SER A 34 6.73 -12.08 8.40
C SER A 34 7.70 -11.31 9.29
N LEU A 35 7.41 -11.25 10.59
CA LEU A 35 8.29 -10.67 11.59
C LEU A 35 9.06 -11.83 12.23
N VAL A 36 10.33 -11.97 11.86
CA VAL A 36 11.23 -13.01 12.36
C VAL A 36 11.83 -12.52 13.68
N ILE A 37 11.38 -13.11 14.78
CA ILE A 37 11.81 -12.79 16.13
C ILE A 37 12.94 -13.73 16.53
N ASN A 38 14.09 -13.16 16.87
CA ASN A 38 15.21 -13.83 17.50
C ASN A 38 15.66 -13.02 18.71
N ALA A 39 14.83 -13.06 19.77
CA ALA A 39 14.95 -12.20 20.95
C ALA A 39 14.62 -12.99 22.23
N SER A 40 15.34 -14.09 22.47
CA SER A 40 15.08 -14.98 23.62
C SER A 40 15.08 -14.22 24.95
N GLY A 41 14.06 -14.43 25.78
CA GLY A 41 13.83 -13.67 27.01
C GLY A 41 13.10 -12.34 26.82
N HIS A 42 12.77 -11.96 25.58
CA HIS A 42 12.08 -10.71 25.26
C HIS A 42 10.83 -10.97 24.37
N PRO A 43 9.70 -11.39 24.96
CA PRO A 43 8.44 -11.63 24.24
C PRO A 43 7.94 -10.40 23.47
N PHE A 44 7.83 -10.50 22.14
CA PHE A 44 7.43 -9.39 21.26
C PHE A 44 5.92 -9.35 21.07
N TRP A 45 5.25 -8.37 21.68
CA TRP A 45 3.79 -8.21 21.60
C TRP A 45 3.38 -7.03 20.75
N ILE A 46 2.35 -7.23 19.94
CA ILE A 46 1.67 -6.16 19.20
C ILE A 46 0.39 -5.77 19.95
N GLN A 47 0.20 -4.47 20.19
CA GLN A 47 -0.88 -3.90 20.98
C GLN A 47 -1.41 -2.58 20.39
N THR A 48 -2.56 -2.12 20.88
CA THR A 48 -3.27 -0.94 20.37
C THR A 48 -2.86 0.37 21.04
N VAL A 49 -2.17 0.32 22.19
CA VAL A 49 -1.74 1.50 22.95
C VAL A 49 -0.22 1.64 23.01
N SER A 50 0.26 2.88 23.06
CA SER A 50 1.69 3.17 23.23
C SER A 50 2.18 2.85 24.64
N GLY A 51 3.49 2.64 24.79
CA GLY A 51 4.12 2.38 26.08
C GLY A 51 4.54 0.92 26.24
N GLY A 52 4.79 0.54 27.49
CA GLY A 52 5.11 -0.84 27.84
C GLY A 52 3.95 -1.80 27.55
N TYR A 53 4.24 -3.09 27.69
CA TYR A 53 3.26 -4.15 27.45
C TYR A 53 1.97 -3.96 28.25
N SER A 54 0.83 -4.10 27.58
CA SER A 54 -0.51 -3.98 28.18
C SER A 54 -1.40 -5.14 27.75
N SER A 55 -1.66 -6.08 28.67
CA SER A 55 -2.46 -7.29 28.41
C SER A 55 -3.90 -7.00 27.98
N ASN A 56 -4.46 -5.86 28.36
CA ASN A 56 -5.83 -5.47 28.02
C ASN A 56 -5.94 -4.87 26.61
N ASN A 57 -4.81 -4.58 25.97
CA ASN A 57 -4.74 -3.84 24.71
C ASN A 57 -4.05 -4.65 23.60
N ILE A 58 -3.94 -5.97 23.75
CA ILE A 58 -3.32 -6.82 22.73
C ILE A 58 -4.12 -6.76 21.43
N TYR A 59 -3.42 -6.53 20.33
CA TYR A 59 -4.01 -6.60 19.00
C TYR A 59 -3.74 -7.99 18.42
N SER A 60 -4.80 -8.71 18.04
CA SER A 60 -4.72 -10.11 17.59
C SER A 60 -5.25 -10.33 16.16
N SER A 61 -6.02 -9.40 15.60
CA SER A 61 -6.63 -9.57 14.29
C SER A 61 -5.59 -9.64 13.17
N GLY A 62 -5.60 -10.74 12.42
CA GLY A 62 -4.65 -11.01 11.35
C GLY A 62 -3.24 -11.39 11.83
N ILE A 63 -3.03 -11.62 13.12
CA ILE A 63 -1.72 -11.95 13.70
C ILE A 63 -1.68 -13.40 14.18
N THR A 64 -0.59 -14.11 13.87
CA THR A 64 -0.25 -15.41 14.47
C THR A 64 0.99 -15.31 15.35
N ASN A 65 1.11 -16.18 16.35
CA ASN A 65 2.27 -16.27 17.26
C ASN A 65 2.63 -14.97 18.00
N ASN A 66 1.65 -14.08 18.24
CA ASN A 66 1.89 -12.84 18.97
C ASN A 66 2.50 -13.14 20.35
N GLY A 67 3.48 -12.34 20.76
CA GLY A 67 4.19 -12.56 22.02
C GLY A 67 5.32 -13.60 21.96
N THR A 68 5.61 -14.20 20.81
CA THR A 68 6.79 -15.08 20.71
C THR A 68 8.09 -14.29 20.95
N GLN A 69 9.07 -14.98 21.51
CA GLN A 69 10.44 -14.48 21.71
C GLN A 69 11.46 -15.16 20.77
N ASN A 70 11.05 -16.24 20.11
CA ASN A 70 11.83 -16.94 19.09
C ASN A 70 10.87 -17.60 18.09
N GLY A 71 10.95 -17.24 16.82
CA GLY A 71 10.10 -17.75 15.76
C GLY A 71 9.56 -16.65 14.87
N THR A 72 8.51 -16.93 14.11
CA THR A 72 7.92 -15.95 13.18
C THR A 72 6.50 -15.58 13.61
N ILE A 73 6.25 -14.28 13.70
CA ILE A 73 4.91 -13.70 13.73
C ILE A 73 4.49 -13.43 12.29
N THR A 74 3.35 -13.96 11.87
CA THR A 74 2.74 -13.59 10.58
C THR A 74 1.69 -12.52 10.84
N PHE A 75 1.74 -11.42 10.09
CA PHE A 75 0.76 -10.35 10.17
C PHE A 75 0.12 -10.09 8.80
N VAL A 76 -1.15 -10.48 8.67
CA VAL A 76 -2.05 -10.14 7.56
C VAL A 76 -2.68 -8.78 7.84
N VAL A 77 -2.27 -7.77 7.09
CA VAL A 77 -2.75 -6.39 7.28
C VAL A 77 -4.03 -6.20 6.46
N SER A 78 -5.18 -6.44 7.08
CA SER A 78 -6.49 -6.24 6.45
C SER A 78 -6.83 -4.75 6.25
N ASN A 79 -7.87 -4.47 5.45
CA ASN A 79 -8.38 -3.11 5.26
C ASN A 79 -8.85 -2.44 6.57
N ASN A 80 -9.27 -3.23 7.57
CA ASN A 80 -9.77 -2.74 8.86
C ASN A 80 -8.66 -2.61 9.91
N THR A 81 -7.41 -2.89 9.56
CA THR A 81 -6.28 -2.72 10.49
C THR A 81 -6.14 -1.23 10.83
N PRO A 82 -6.01 -0.85 12.12
CA PRO A 82 -5.79 0.55 12.52
C PRO A 82 -4.56 1.17 11.85
N ASP A 83 -4.56 2.49 11.63
CA ASP A 83 -3.42 3.20 11.03
C ASP A 83 -2.16 3.17 11.91
N THR A 84 -2.33 2.98 13.22
CA THR A 84 -1.23 2.89 14.18
C THR A 84 -1.49 1.76 15.16
N LEU A 85 -0.48 0.91 15.31
CA LEU A 85 -0.33 -0.06 16.39
C LEU A 85 1.03 0.16 17.05
N TYR A 86 1.30 -0.59 18.10
CA TYR A 86 2.56 -0.52 18.83
C TYR A 86 3.09 -1.93 19.06
N TYR A 87 4.41 -2.05 19.16
CA TYR A 87 5.02 -3.23 19.71
C TYR A 87 5.65 -2.91 21.06
N ALA A 88 5.64 -3.89 21.96
CA ALA A 88 6.25 -3.80 23.27
C ALA A 88 6.78 -5.15 23.74
N CYS A 89 7.89 -5.14 24.48
CA CYS A 89 8.34 -6.33 25.19
C CYS A 89 7.47 -6.54 26.43
N ARG A 90 7.10 -7.79 26.71
CA ARG A 90 6.35 -8.15 27.93
C ARG A 90 7.06 -7.73 29.22
N PHE A 91 8.39 -7.80 29.24
CA PHE A 91 9.17 -7.66 30.48
C PHE A 91 9.94 -6.34 30.58
N HIS A 92 10.23 -5.68 29.47
CA HIS A 92 11.11 -4.51 29.44
C HIS A 92 10.41 -3.34 28.75
N SER A 93 9.96 -2.35 29.51
CA SER A 93 9.19 -1.21 28.98
C SER A 93 9.97 -0.35 28.00
N SER A 94 11.30 -0.32 28.07
CA SER A 94 12.15 0.39 27.11
C SER A 94 12.15 -0.21 25.70
N MET A 95 11.76 -1.49 25.57
CA MET A 95 11.72 -2.20 24.30
C MET A 95 10.34 -2.04 23.65
N GLN A 96 10.09 -0.89 23.06
CA GLN A 96 8.81 -0.53 22.48
C GLN A 96 8.99 0.34 21.23
N GLY A 97 7.98 0.36 20.37
CA GLY A 97 7.98 1.22 19.19
C GLY A 97 6.65 1.20 18.44
N ARG A 98 6.61 1.90 17.31
CA ARG A 98 5.38 2.08 16.51
C ARG A 98 5.36 1.12 15.33
N ILE A 99 4.15 0.67 15.01
CA ILE A 99 3.81 0.04 13.74
C ILE A 99 2.87 1.01 13.00
N ILE A 100 3.29 1.44 11.83
CA ILE A 100 2.60 2.41 10.98
C ILE A 100 1.98 1.65 9.82
N ILE A 101 0.66 1.79 9.64
CA ILE A 101 -0.08 1.11 8.58
C ILE A 101 -0.47 2.15 7.54
N THR A 102 -0.06 1.95 6.30
CA THR A 102 -0.38 2.83 5.17
C THR A 102 -1.27 2.13 4.15
N ASN A 103 -1.98 2.93 3.36
CA ASN A 103 -2.67 2.41 2.18
C ASN A 103 -1.66 2.09 1.08
N PRO A 104 -1.96 1.13 0.19
CA PRO A 104 -1.16 0.93 -1.02
C PRO A 104 -1.20 2.20 -1.87
N THR A 105 -0.08 2.56 -2.48
CA THR A 105 -0.06 3.62 -3.48
C THR A 105 -0.83 3.13 -4.70
N ILE A 106 -2.05 3.62 -4.88
CA ILE A 106 -2.76 3.41 -6.14
C ILE A 106 -2.13 4.37 -7.13
N THR A 107 -1.24 3.87 -7.98
CA THR A 107 -0.86 4.57 -9.19
C THR A 107 -2.13 4.68 -10.01
N LYS A 108 -2.80 5.83 -9.94
CA LYS A 108 -3.72 6.24 -10.98
C LYS A 108 -2.85 6.36 -12.22
N THR A 109 -2.73 5.29 -13.00
CA THR A 109 -2.53 5.50 -14.43
C THR A 109 -3.59 6.51 -14.82
N PRO A 110 -3.25 7.58 -15.54
CA PRO A 110 -4.27 8.45 -16.10
C PRO A 110 -5.07 7.56 -17.04
N ARG A 111 -6.14 6.95 -16.53
CA ARG A 111 -7.24 6.50 -17.35
C ARG A 111 -7.72 7.82 -17.91
N ILE A 112 -7.33 8.12 -19.15
CA ILE A 112 -8.02 9.15 -19.91
C ILE A 112 -9.48 8.75 -19.76
N SER A 113 -10.21 9.53 -18.96
CA SER A 113 -11.64 9.40 -18.91
C SER A 113 -12.06 9.73 -20.32
N MET A 114 -12.52 8.72 -21.06
CA MET A 114 -13.17 8.90 -22.37
C MET A 114 -14.39 9.85 -22.28
N GLY A 115 -14.70 10.41 -21.10
CA GLY A 115 -15.62 11.54 -20.93
C GLY A 115 -15.03 12.92 -21.25
N SER A 116 -13.70 13.08 -21.37
CA SER A 116 -13.09 14.38 -21.71
C SER A 116 -12.79 14.58 -23.21
N LEU A 117 -13.08 13.57 -24.06
CA LEU A 117 -12.94 13.68 -25.52
C LEU A 117 -14.22 14.15 -26.23
N TYR A 118 -15.33 14.35 -25.51
CA TYR A 118 -16.61 14.76 -26.11
C TYR A 118 -17.00 16.22 -25.91
N SER A 119 -16.10 17.09 -25.42
CA SER A 119 -16.45 18.51 -25.22
C SER A 119 -16.16 19.44 -26.40
N ASN A 120 -15.71 18.94 -27.57
CA ASN A 120 -15.44 19.80 -28.73
C ASN A 120 -15.95 19.26 -30.08
N ASN A 121 -17.08 18.55 -30.11
CA ASN A 121 -17.84 18.47 -31.36
C ASN A 121 -18.97 19.49 -31.29
N ALA A 122 -18.60 20.73 -31.64
CA ALA A 122 -19.56 21.72 -32.11
C ALA A 122 -20.45 21.05 -33.17
N GLN A 123 -21.74 21.31 -33.01
CA GLN A 123 -22.85 20.79 -33.81
C GLN A 123 -22.57 20.90 -35.31
N VAL A 124 -22.19 19.80 -35.97
CA VAL A 124 -22.36 19.68 -37.42
C VAL A 124 -23.70 19.00 -37.64
N PHE A 125 -24.69 19.84 -37.92
CA PHE A 125 -26.05 19.49 -38.31
C PHE A 125 -25.98 18.60 -39.57
N TYR A 126 -26.08 17.27 -39.41
CA TYR A 126 -26.28 16.39 -40.54
C TYR A 126 -27.75 16.50 -40.98
N LYS A 127 -27.99 17.20 -42.09
CA LYS A 127 -29.24 17.03 -42.85
C LYS A 127 -29.27 15.58 -43.37
N PRO A 128 -30.33 14.81 -43.14
CA PRO A 128 -30.40 13.45 -43.67
C PRO A 128 -30.57 13.54 -45.19
N HIS A 129 -29.59 13.06 -45.95
CA HIS A 129 -29.83 12.68 -47.34
C HIS A 129 -29.82 11.15 -47.41
N THR A 130 -30.95 10.61 -47.83
CA THR A 130 -31.20 9.18 -47.99
C THR A 130 -30.20 8.61 -49.00
N LEU A 131 -29.40 7.62 -48.61
CA LEU A 131 -28.47 6.95 -49.53
C LEU A 131 -29.24 5.98 -50.43
N ALA A 132 -29.22 6.26 -51.74
CA ALA A 132 -29.46 5.24 -52.76
C ALA A 132 -28.22 4.33 -52.90
N PRO A 133 -28.36 3.04 -53.25
CA PRO A 133 -27.22 2.11 -53.26
C PRO A 133 -26.40 2.23 -54.55
N GLY A 134 -25.08 2.44 -54.40
CA GLY A 134 -24.07 2.10 -55.42
C GLY A 134 -23.15 3.26 -55.83
N GLY A 135 -21.85 3.11 -55.61
CA GLY A 135 -20.84 3.98 -56.22
C GLY A 135 -19.47 3.94 -55.55
N ILE A 136 -18.54 3.19 -56.16
CA ILE A 136 -17.10 3.13 -55.83
C ILE A 136 -16.45 4.46 -56.26
N GLY A 137 -15.69 5.14 -55.39
CA GLY A 137 -15.04 6.41 -55.74
C GLY A 137 -13.90 6.81 -54.80
N GLY A 138 -12.69 6.88 -55.35
CA GLY A 138 -11.40 6.95 -54.64
C GLY A 138 -11.05 8.27 -53.91
N VAL A 139 -10.10 8.14 -52.97
CA VAL A 139 -9.52 9.23 -52.18
C VAL A 139 -8.56 10.06 -53.03
N ARG A 140 -8.77 11.38 -53.10
CA ARG A 140 -7.78 12.34 -53.64
C ARG A 140 -7.17 13.16 -52.49
N ASN A 141 -5.84 13.07 -52.34
CA ASN A 141 -5.07 13.90 -51.42
C ASN A 141 -4.66 15.21 -52.11
N TYR A 142 -5.06 16.35 -51.56
CA TYR A 142 -4.66 17.67 -52.06
C TYR A 142 -3.42 18.17 -51.30
N ARG A 143 -2.27 18.19 -52.01
CA ARG A 143 -0.99 18.75 -51.56
C ARG A 143 -1.05 20.29 -51.62
N LEU A 144 -0.95 20.94 -50.47
CA LEU A 144 -0.88 22.40 -50.37
C LEU A 144 0.48 22.92 -50.91
N LYS A 145 0.43 23.85 -51.86
CA LYS A 145 1.52 24.80 -52.17
C LYS A 145 0.98 26.21 -51.95
N SER A 146 1.63 27.00 -51.11
CA SER A 146 1.40 28.45 -51.05
C SER A 146 2.68 29.23 -51.37
N ARG A 147 2.43 30.39 -51.96
CA ARG A 147 3.27 31.19 -52.87
C ARG A 147 3.97 32.33 -52.13
N LYS A 148 5.18 32.71 -52.59
CA LYS A 148 5.94 33.89 -52.18
C LYS A 148 5.16 35.21 -52.38
N THR A 149 5.40 36.14 -51.47
CA THR A 149 5.43 37.60 -51.70
C THR A 149 6.76 38.11 -51.19
#